data_AF-A0A3A1QYR6-F1
#
_entry.id   AF-A0A3A1QYR6-F1
#
_cell.length_a   1.000
_cell.length_b   1.000
_cell.length_c   1.000
_cell.angle_alpha   90.00
_cell.angle_beta   90.00
_cell.angle_gamma   90.00
#
_symmetry.space_group_name_H-M   'P 1'
#
loop_
_entity.id
_entity.type
_entity.pdbx_description
1 polymer ?
#
loop_
_entity_poly.entity_id
_entity_poly.type
_entity_poly.pdbx_seq_one_letter_code
_entity_poly.pdbx_strand_id
1 'polypeptide(L)'
;MNRKNKWIIYGIGLSLLLAGCMDNASGNGVDEMQDHSDRLVSVQEYNGEGFSLKNGQENDKIAEANRDEVEQAVKDFFLQQYKTEVEIHNIVGNVDGASVFVESIGKPHFHTYAVVPLDAKEKKIMADQVYSLEGEVENAITSGVYGLMYEEEFNELDEVLKEITRDYHYTGETTQAIHNTKSFGFGNEYYFVSFFDMELSEQIVELYLENPDLTKEELQDLNVEKLSPESINITIQLFKNKEDSNPTKEELDEIAKVIEEAEGLPYGAYNLLLHDNLIDEVSGSGDKDTTVERADPNYIMKD
;
A
#
# COMPACT_ATOMS: atom_id res chain seq x y z
N MET A 1 -20.44 39.01 18.26
CA MET A 1 -21.13 37.70 18.37
C MET A 1 -21.45 37.23 16.96
N ASN A 2 -20.94 36.14 16.38
CA ASN A 2 -19.97 35.13 16.79
C ASN A 2 -19.22 34.74 15.50
N ARG A 3 -17.92 35.02 15.45
CA ARG A 3 -17.02 34.48 14.44
C ARG A 3 -16.69 33.06 14.90
N LYS A 4 -17.23 32.04 14.23
CA LYS A 4 -16.86 30.65 14.49
C LYS A 4 -15.43 30.45 13.97
N ASN A 5 -14.50 30.34 14.90
CA ASN A 5 -13.12 29.95 14.63
C ASN A 5 -13.13 28.50 14.11
N LYS A 6 -12.90 28.31 12.81
CA LYS A 6 -12.40 27.04 12.28
C LYS A 6 -10.90 27.03 12.57
N TRP A 7 -10.47 26.22 13.53
CA TRP A 7 -9.05 25.92 13.72
C TRP A 7 -8.75 24.74 12.81
N ILE A 8 -8.27 25.05 11.60
CA ILE A 8 -7.55 24.09 10.76
C ILE A 8 -6.16 24.04 11.40
N ILE A 9 -5.87 22.94 12.10
CA ILE A 9 -4.54 22.66 12.60
C ILE A 9 -3.77 22.09 11.41
N TYR A 10 -3.01 22.95 10.74
CA TYR A 10 -1.98 22.53 9.79
C TYR A 10 -0.84 21.86 10.58
N GLY A 11 -0.90 20.54 10.70
CA GLY A 11 0.22 19.71 11.11
C GLY A 11 0.73 18.95 9.89
N ILE A 12 1.68 19.53 9.17
CA ILE A 12 2.40 18.84 8.09
C ILE A 12 3.29 17.79 8.76
N GLY A 13 2.75 16.59 8.93
CA GLY A 13 3.54 15.37 9.00
C GLY A 13 3.74 14.90 7.56
N LEU A 14 4.92 15.16 7.01
CA LEU A 14 5.35 14.51 5.76
C LEU A 14 5.59 13.02 6.11
N SER A 15 4.51 12.26 6.21
CA SER A 15 4.57 10.82 6.35
C SER A 15 5.09 10.31 5.01
N LEU A 16 6.38 10.01 4.97
CA LEU A 16 6.99 9.23 3.91
C LEU A 16 6.32 7.85 3.95
N LEU A 17 5.21 7.71 3.23
CA LEU A 17 4.51 6.47 2.96
C LEU A 17 5.36 5.66 1.97
N LEU A 18 6.55 5.26 2.43
CA LEU A 18 7.19 4.06 1.95
C LEU A 18 6.28 2.94 2.47
N ALA A 19 5.62 2.20 1.57
CA ALA A 19 4.62 1.19 1.89
C ALA A 19 5.18 -0.09 2.57
N GLY A 20 6.05 0.11 3.56
CA GLY A 20 6.54 -0.87 4.51
C GLY A 20 6.55 -0.37 5.97
N CYS A 21 6.07 0.86 6.24
CA CYS A 21 6.14 1.46 7.58
C CYS A 21 4.75 1.70 8.19
N MET A 22 4.07 0.65 8.66
CA MET A 22 3.01 0.78 9.69
C MET A 22 3.61 1.14 11.08
N ASP A 23 4.62 2.01 11.13
CA ASP A 23 5.33 2.40 12.36
C ASP A 23 5.11 3.88 12.73
N ASN A 24 4.43 4.67 11.89
CA ASN A 24 4.26 6.11 12.09
C ASN A 24 2.84 6.55 12.50
N ALA A 25 2.17 5.75 13.34
CA ALA A 25 1.01 6.20 14.12
C ALA A 25 1.21 5.98 15.63
N SER A 26 2.41 6.28 16.17
CA SER A 26 2.61 6.80 17.54
C SER A 26 4.11 6.80 17.90
N GLY A 27 4.60 7.96 18.35
CA GLY A 27 6.04 8.20 18.53
C GLY A 27 6.77 7.30 19.53
N ASN A 28 8.08 7.19 19.26
CA ASN A 28 9.17 6.70 20.12
C ASN A 28 9.04 5.27 20.67
N GLY A 29 9.66 4.33 19.96
CA GLY A 29 10.07 3.04 20.52
C GLY A 29 10.80 2.20 19.49
N VAL A 30 12.09 2.51 19.25
CA VAL A 30 13.05 1.57 18.67
C VAL A 30 13.17 0.44 19.69
N ASP A 31 12.38 -0.62 19.54
CA ASP A 31 12.64 -1.86 20.26
C ASP A 31 13.85 -2.53 19.63
N GLU A 32 14.78 -2.93 20.49
CA GLU A 32 16.11 -3.44 20.19
C GLU A 32 16.09 -4.53 19.11
N MET A 33 17.08 -4.50 18.19
CA MET A 33 17.44 -5.59 17.25
C MET A 33 17.44 -6.94 17.98
N GLN A 34 16.32 -7.65 17.95
CA GLN A 34 16.30 -9.09 18.14
C GLN A 34 16.83 -9.73 16.86
N ASP A 35 17.49 -10.88 16.98
CA ASP A 35 17.92 -11.65 15.82
C ASP A 35 16.68 -12.11 15.03
N HIS A 36 16.36 -11.40 13.94
CA HIS A 36 15.18 -11.64 13.09
C HIS A 36 15.33 -12.90 12.21
N SER A 37 16.50 -13.54 12.20
CA SER A 37 16.79 -14.65 11.28
C SER A 37 15.87 -15.85 11.46
N ASP A 38 15.39 -16.11 12.69
CA ASP A 38 14.48 -17.22 13.00
C ASP A 38 13.05 -17.04 12.45
N ARG A 39 12.73 -15.89 11.85
CA ARG A 39 11.38 -15.49 11.38
C ARG A 39 11.31 -15.19 9.89
N LEU A 40 12.38 -15.51 9.16
CA LEU A 40 12.48 -15.29 7.73
C LEU A 40 11.91 -16.48 6.96
N VAL A 41 11.02 -16.22 6.02
CA VAL A 41 10.39 -17.22 5.15
C VAL A 41 10.57 -16.83 3.69
N SER A 42 10.50 -17.80 2.77
CA SER A 42 10.54 -17.49 1.34
C SER A 42 9.34 -16.62 0.95
N VAL A 43 9.56 -15.55 0.17
CA VAL A 43 8.50 -14.71 -0.39
C VAL A 43 7.47 -15.51 -1.19
N GLN A 44 7.88 -16.62 -1.81
CA GLN A 44 6.99 -17.48 -2.59
C GLN A 44 6.15 -18.43 -1.74
N GLU A 45 6.56 -18.66 -0.49
CA GLU A 45 5.82 -19.47 0.48
C GLU A 45 5.01 -18.58 1.44
N TYR A 46 5.35 -17.30 1.55
CA TYR A 46 4.63 -16.35 2.38
C TYR A 46 3.24 -16.05 1.84
N ASN A 47 2.25 -16.19 2.71
CA ASN A 47 0.83 -15.97 2.42
C ASN A 47 0.18 -15.00 3.43
N GLY A 48 0.98 -14.32 4.27
CA GLY A 48 0.50 -13.50 5.39
C GLY A 48 0.33 -14.25 6.72
N GLU A 49 0.52 -15.57 6.78
CA GLU A 49 0.57 -16.30 8.05
C GLU A 49 1.71 -15.78 8.92
N GLY A 50 1.42 -15.50 10.19
CA GLY A 50 2.39 -14.91 11.13
C GLY A 50 2.42 -13.38 11.13
N PHE A 51 1.79 -12.73 10.15
CA PHE A 51 1.68 -11.27 10.11
C PHE A 51 0.97 -10.77 11.37
N SER A 52 1.55 -9.76 12.03
CA SER A 52 0.97 -9.22 13.25
C SER A 52 1.31 -7.76 13.45
N LEU A 53 0.35 -7.00 13.98
CA LEU A 53 0.57 -5.62 14.35
C LEU A 53 0.93 -5.51 15.84
N LYS A 54 1.64 -4.43 16.17
CA LYS A 54 2.17 -4.19 17.51
C LYS A 54 1.08 -4.33 18.58
N ASN A 55 1.35 -5.17 19.58
CA ASN A 55 0.47 -5.44 20.72
C ASN A 55 -0.95 -5.92 20.33
N GLY A 56 -1.11 -6.53 19.15
CA GLY A 56 -2.39 -6.98 18.61
C GLY A 56 -2.94 -8.30 19.12
N GLN A 57 -2.12 -9.17 19.71
CA GLN A 57 -2.45 -10.60 19.94
C GLN A 57 -3.73 -10.88 20.76
N GLU A 58 -4.08 -10.01 21.72
CA GLU A 58 -5.34 -10.15 22.46
C GLU A 58 -6.53 -9.69 21.61
N ASN A 59 -6.34 -8.60 20.87
CA ASN A 59 -7.31 -7.99 19.99
C ASN A 59 -7.60 -8.86 18.77
N ASP A 60 -6.60 -9.57 18.24
CA ASP A 60 -6.76 -10.61 17.19
C ASP A 60 -7.86 -11.60 17.59
N LYS A 61 -7.78 -12.14 18.80
CA LYS A 61 -8.71 -13.15 19.29
C LYS A 61 -10.12 -12.60 19.46
N ILE A 62 -10.23 -11.33 19.88
CA ILE A 62 -11.53 -10.67 20.05
C ILE A 62 -12.14 -10.40 18.67
N ALA A 63 -11.36 -9.89 17.73
CA ALA A 63 -11.82 -9.58 16.38
C ALA A 63 -12.24 -10.85 15.63
N GLU A 64 -11.41 -11.91 15.68
CA GLU A 64 -11.72 -13.18 15.03
C GLU A 64 -12.94 -13.88 15.66
N ALA A 65 -13.13 -13.77 16.98
CA ALA A 65 -14.34 -14.28 17.64
C ALA A 65 -15.62 -13.52 17.26
N ASN A 66 -15.49 -12.29 16.72
CA ASN A 66 -16.59 -11.44 16.27
C ASN A 66 -16.48 -11.13 14.77
N ARG A 67 -15.88 -12.03 13.99
CA ARG A 67 -15.52 -11.81 12.59
C ARG A 67 -16.69 -11.27 11.75
N ASP A 68 -17.86 -11.89 11.82
CA ASP A 68 -19.03 -11.46 11.05
C ASP A 68 -19.45 -10.01 11.35
N GLU A 69 -19.36 -9.58 12.62
CA GLU A 69 -19.70 -8.21 13.04
C GLU A 69 -18.63 -7.22 12.57
N VAL A 70 -17.36 -7.57 12.69
CA VAL A 70 -16.22 -6.78 12.20
C VAL A 70 -16.32 -6.60 10.68
N GLU A 71 -16.56 -7.69 9.95
CA GLU A 71 -16.66 -7.66 8.50
C GLU A 71 -17.83 -6.80 8.02
N GLN A 72 -19.00 -6.93 8.64
CA GLN A 72 -20.16 -6.11 8.29
C GLN A 72 -19.91 -4.63 8.59
N ALA A 73 -19.32 -4.31 9.75
CA ALA A 73 -19.02 -2.93 10.13
C ALA A 73 -18.07 -2.24 9.14
N VAL A 74 -17.06 -2.96 8.65
CA VAL A 74 -16.11 -2.43 7.66
C VAL A 74 -16.75 -2.27 6.29
N LYS A 75 -17.52 -3.26 5.81
CA LYS A 75 -18.27 -3.13 4.55
C LYS A 75 -19.23 -1.95 4.58
N ASP A 76 -19.95 -1.77 5.69
CA ASP A 76 -20.85 -0.63 5.90
C ASP A 76 -20.09 0.69 5.93
N PHE A 77 -18.92 0.74 6.57
CA PHE A 77 -18.06 1.91 6.61
C PHE A 77 -17.62 2.34 5.20
N PHE A 78 -17.06 1.44 4.40
CA PHE A 78 -16.62 1.76 3.04
C PHE A 78 -17.79 2.17 2.14
N LEU A 79 -18.92 1.46 2.24
CA LEU A 79 -20.11 1.79 1.46
C LEU A 79 -20.70 3.17 1.83
N GLN A 80 -20.72 3.53 3.12
CA GLN A 80 -21.34 4.77 3.58
C GLN A 80 -20.41 5.99 3.45
N GLN A 81 -19.13 5.84 3.78
CA GLN A 81 -18.17 6.96 3.75
C GLN A 81 -17.57 7.18 2.37
N TYR A 82 -17.27 6.09 1.66
CA TYR A 82 -16.53 6.13 0.41
C TYR A 82 -17.35 5.70 -0.81
N LYS A 83 -18.58 5.22 -0.62
CA LYS A 83 -19.45 4.69 -1.68
C LYS A 83 -18.82 3.53 -2.44
N THR A 84 -18.01 2.73 -1.74
CA THR A 84 -17.22 1.65 -2.32
C THR A 84 -17.65 0.31 -1.74
N GLU A 85 -17.91 -0.67 -2.60
CA GLU A 85 -17.99 -2.07 -2.19
C GLU A 85 -16.58 -2.66 -2.06
N VAL A 86 -16.33 -3.42 -0.99
CA VAL A 86 -15.01 -3.99 -0.70
C VAL A 86 -15.08 -5.48 -0.36
N GLU A 87 -14.04 -6.21 -0.76
CA GLU A 87 -13.73 -7.55 -0.30
C GLU A 87 -12.80 -7.48 0.92
N ILE A 88 -13.04 -8.33 1.92
CA ILE A 88 -12.22 -8.38 3.14
C ILE A 88 -11.28 -9.57 3.03
N HIS A 89 -9.99 -9.31 3.18
CA HIS A 89 -8.95 -10.34 3.06
C HIS A 89 -8.43 -10.78 4.41
N ASN A 90 -8.14 -9.83 5.31
CA ASN A 90 -7.55 -10.15 6.61
C ASN A 90 -8.04 -9.23 7.73
N ILE A 91 -8.03 -9.75 8.96
CA ILE A 91 -8.37 -9.04 10.19
C ILE A 91 -7.22 -9.25 11.16
N VAL A 92 -6.55 -8.15 11.52
CA VAL A 92 -5.35 -8.17 12.36
C VAL A 92 -5.55 -7.17 13.49
N GLY A 93 -5.65 -7.68 14.70
CA GLY A 93 -5.60 -6.94 15.94
C GLY A 93 -4.39 -6.01 15.98
N ASN A 94 -4.61 -4.81 16.50
CA ASN A 94 -3.58 -3.80 16.73
C ASN A 94 -3.83 -3.15 18.11
N VAL A 95 -3.05 -2.13 18.47
CA VAL A 95 -3.19 -1.46 19.78
C VAL A 95 -4.54 -0.75 19.99
N ASP A 96 -5.19 -0.32 18.92
CA ASP A 96 -6.43 0.48 18.95
C ASP A 96 -7.70 -0.34 18.71
N GLY A 97 -7.56 -1.59 18.25
CA GLY A 97 -8.66 -2.31 17.63
C GLY A 97 -8.21 -3.51 16.82
N ALA A 98 -8.86 -3.68 15.67
CA ALA A 98 -8.40 -4.54 14.59
C ALA A 98 -8.32 -3.74 13.28
N SER A 99 -7.18 -3.83 12.60
CA SER A 99 -7.03 -3.43 11.20
C SER A 99 -7.66 -4.49 10.31
N VAL A 100 -8.52 -4.07 9.39
CA VAL A 100 -9.20 -4.94 8.43
C VAL A 100 -8.74 -4.55 7.04
N PHE A 101 -7.96 -5.44 6.42
CA PHE A 101 -7.39 -5.25 5.09
C PHE A 101 -8.43 -5.59 4.03
N VAL A 102 -8.59 -4.68 3.08
CA VAL A 102 -9.65 -4.74 2.08
C VAL A 102 -9.14 -4.40 0.69
N GLU A 103 -9.87 -4.90 -0.31
CA GLU A 103 -9.69 -4.61 -1.73
C GLU A 103 -11.00 -4.04 -2.29
N SER A 104 -10.93 -2.99 -3.11
CA SER A 104 -12.13 -2.47 -3.78
C SER A 104 -12.64 -3.43 -4.84
N ILE A 105 -13.96 -3.59 -4.92
CA ILE A 105 -14.59 -4.40 -5.95
C ILE A 105 -14.79 -3.56 -7.21
N GLY A 106 -14.18 -3.99 -8.31
CA GLY A 106 -14.30 -3.32 -9.61
C GLY A 106 -13.25 -2.23 -9.83
N LYS A 107 -13.63 -1.18 -10.54
CA LYS A 107 -12.75 -0.04 -10.86
C LYS A 107 -13.32 1.24 -10.25
N PRO A 108 -12.49 2.18 -9.81
CA PRO A 108 -11.04 2.08 -9.51
C PRO A 108 -10.65 0.95 -8.54
N HIS A 109 -9.58 0.23 -8.87
CA HIS A 109 -9.05 -0.87 -8.06
C HIS A 109 -8.00 -0.37 -7.07
N PHE A 110 -8.08 -0.77 -5.81
CA PHE A 110 -7.11 -0.41 -4.77
C PHE A 110 -7.20 -1.31 -3.54
N HIS A 111 -6.09 -1.41 -2.81
CA HIS A 111 -6.00 -2.05 -1.49
C HIS A 111 -5.85 -0.99 -0.39
N THR A 112 -6.53 -1.19 0.74
CA THR A 112 -6.44 -0.30 1.90
C THR A 112 -6.85 -1.05 3.18
N TYR A 113 -6.95 -0.35 4.31
CA TYR A 113 -7.55 -0.91 5.52
C TYR A 113 -8.40 0.11 6.27
N ALA A 114 -9.28 -0.41 7.13
CA ALA A 114 -9.95 0.36 8.16
C ALA A 114 -9.66 -0.23 9.54
N VAL A 115 -9.78 0.57 10.59
CA VAL A 115 -9.64 0.14 11.98
C VAL A 115 -11.01 0.05 12.61
N VAL A 116 -11.30 -1.11 13.20
CA VAL A 116 -12.47 -1.34 14.04
C VAL A 116 -12.03 -1.28 15.50
N PRO A 117 -12.41 -0.23 16.26
CA PRO A 117 -12.05 -0.15 17.66
C PRO A 117 -12.69 -1.27 18.48
N LEU A 118 -12.05 -1.64 19.57
CA LEU A 118 -12.59 -2.62 20.51
C LEU A 118 -12.30 -2.23 21.96
N ASP A 119 -13.22 -2.61 22.85
CA ASP A 119 -13.00 -2.59 24.28
C ASP A 119 -12.40 -3.94 24.71
N ALA A 120 -11.09 -3.98 24.96
CA ALA A 120 -10.40 -5.21 25.33
C ALA A 120 -10.87 -5.76 26.69
N LYS A 121 -11.32 -4.90 27.61
CA LYS A 121 -11.79 -5.31 28.94
C LYS A 121 -13.14 -5.99 28.85
N GLU A 122 -14.05 -5.39 28.08
CA GLU A 122 -15.41 -5.90 27.87
C GLU A 122 -15.47 -6.94 26.74
N LYS A 123 -14.39 -7.09 25.97
CA LYS A 123 -14.27 -7.95 24.78
C LYS A 123 -15.35 -7.67 23.74
N LYS A 124 -15.56 -6.38 23.44
CA LYS A 124 -16.62 -5.92 22.54
C LYS A 124 -16.06 -5.11 21.39
N ILE A 125 -16.62 -5.35 20.22
CA ILE A 125 -16.40 -4.57 19.02
C ILE A 125 -17.20 -3.27 19.11
N MET A 126 -16.61 -2.16 18.66
CA MET A 126 -17.25 -0.85 18.56
C MET A 126 -17.60 -0.59 17.09
N ALA A 127 -18.54 -1.39 16.57
CA ALA A 127 -18.89 -1.44 15.14
C ALA A 127 -19.39 -0.09 14.57
N ASP A 128 -19.85 0.84 15.41
CA ASP A 128 -20.30 2.17 15.03
C ASP A 128 -19.17 3.22 14.97
N GLN A 129 -17.93 2.81 15.26
CA GLN A 129 -16.76 3.69 15.40
C GLN A 129 -15.61 3.27 14.46
N VAL A 130 -15.91 2.54 13.39
CA VAL A 130 -14.94 2.23 12.35
C VAL A 130 -14.37 3.53 11.77
N TYR A 131 -13.05 3.58 11.60
CA TYR A 131 -12.34 4.72 11.05
C TYR A 131 -11.16 4.28 10.17
N SER A 132 -10.72 5.14 9.28
CA SER A 132 -9.45 5.03 8.56
C SER A 132 -8.44 6.01 9.15
N LEU A 133 -7.13 5.71 9.03
CA LEU A 133 -6.13 6.73 9.29
C LEU A 133 -6.26 7.84 8.24
N GLU A 134 -6.03 9.08 8.67
CA GLU A 134 -6.12 10.25 7.78
C GLU A 134 -5.21 10.07 6.56
N GLY A 135 -5.80 10.11 5.37
CA GLY A 135 -5.09 9.98 4.11
C GLY A 135 -4.93 8.55 3.61
N GLU A 136 -5.17 7.51 4.42
CA GLU A 136 -4.96 6.11 4.01
C GLU A 136 -5.90 5.71 2.87
N VAL A 137 -7.21 5.86 3.07
CA VAL A 137 -8.20 5.49 2.06
C VAL A 137 -8.20 6.51 0.92
N GLU A 138 -7.96 7.78 1.22
CA GLU A 138 -7.88 8.85 0.22
C GLU A 138 -6.68 8.62 -0.74
N ASN A 139 -5.53 8.16 -0.24
CA ASN A 139 -4.39 7.79 -1.08
C ASN A 139 -4.68 6.54 -1.92
N ALA A 140 -5.35 5.54 -1.34
CA ALA A 140 -5.74 4.34 -2.04
C ALA A 140 -6.73 4.63 -3.19
N ILE A 141 -7.74 5.46 -2.95
CA ILE A 141 -8.66 5.95 -3.99
C ILE A 141 -7.89 6.72 -5.06
N THR A 142 -7.01 7.64 -4.66
CA THR A 142 -6.26 8.49 -5.60
C THR A 142 -5.35 7.66 -6.50
N SER A 143 -4.59 6.72 -5.93
CA SER A 143 -3.74 5.80 -6.70
C SER A 143 -4.55 4.86 -7.58
N GLY A 144 -5.71 4.37 -7.11
CA GLY A 144 -6.64 3.58 -7.92
C GLY A 144 -7.19 4.34 -9.12
N VAL A 145 -7.57 5.61 -8.94
CA VAL A 145 -8.03 6.47 -10.04
C VAL A 145 -6.90 6.76 -11.01
N TYR A 146 -5.68 7.01 -10.50
CA TYR A 146 -4.50 7.15 -11.34
C TYR A 146 -4.23 5.87 -12.17
N GLY A 147 -4.33 4.69 -11.58
CA GLY A 147 -4.26 3.40 -12.28
C GLY A 147 -5.34 3.24 -13.35
N LEU A 148 -6.56 3.70 -13.09
CA LEU A 148 -7.64 3.75 -14.08
C LEU A 148 -7.31 4.68 -15.25
N MET A 149 -6.73 5.86 -15.00
CA MET A 149 -6.37 6.82 -16.04
C MET A 149 -5.30 6.25 -16.98
N TYR A 150 -4.25 5.67 -16.41
CA TYR A 150 -3.06 5.19 -17.11
C TYR A 150 -3.06 3.66 -17.31
N GLU A 151 -4.24 3.05 -17.48
CA GLU A 151 -4.38 1.59 -17.58
C GLU A 151 -3.56 0.99 -18.74
N GLU A 152 -3.41 1.69 -19.87
CA GLU A 152 -2.66 1.15 -21.01
C GLU A 152 -1.15 1.15 -20.71
N GLU A 153 -0.68 2.19 -20.03
CA GLU A 153 0.69 2.37 -19.61
C GLU A 153 1.06 1.38 -18.49
N PHE A 154 0.16 1.13 -17.54
CA PHE A 154 0.37 0.10 -16.53
C PHE A 154 0.40 -1.31 -17.12
N ASN A 155 -0.39 -1.60 -18.16
CA ASN A 155 -0.25 -2.85 -18.90
C ASN A 155 1.12 -2.99 -19.55
N GLU A 156 1.71 -1.90 -20.06
CA GLU A 156 3.08 -1.92 -20.60
C GLU A 156 4.11 -2.15 -19.48
N LEU A 157 3.94 -1.49 -18.32
CA LEU A 157 4.78 -1.72 -17.15
C LEU A 157 4.74 -3.19 -16.70
N ASP A 158 3.56 -3.81 -16.68
CA ASP A 158 3.39 -5.22 -16.34
C ASP A 158 4.16 -6.13 -17.30
N GLU A 159 4.13 -5.86 -18.61
CA GLU A 159 4.88 -6.64 -19.60
C GLU A 159 6.40 -6.47 -19.43
N VAL A 160 6.88 -5.23 -19.22
CA VAL A 160 8.29 -4.95 -18.93
C VAL A 160 8.76 -5.70 -17.68
N LEU A 161 7.97 -5.71 -16.61
CA LEU A 161 8.32 -6.39 -15.35
C LEU A 161 8.27 -7.91 -15.48
N LYS A 162 7.37 -8.47 -16.29
CA LYS A 162 7.38 -9.91 -16.63
C LYS A 162 8.65 -10.31 -17.39
N GLU A 163 9.14 -9.47 -18.29
CA GLU A 163 10.41 -9.72 -18.99
C GLU A 163 11.59 -9.63 -18.02
N ILE A 164 11.65 -8.59 -17.18
CA ILE A 164 12.68 -8.42 -16.16
C ILE A 164 12.73 -9.63 -15.21
N THR A 165 11.59 -10.03 -14.66
CA THR A 165 11.53 -11.15 -13.69
C THR A 165 11.99 -12.46 -14.31
N ARG A 166 11.64 -12.72 -15.58
CA ARG A 166 12.13 -13.88 -16.33
C ARG A 166 13.64 -13.84 -16.57
N ASP A 167 14.15 -12.74 -17.10
CA ASP A 167 15.51 -12.63 -17.61
C ASP A 167 16.55 -12.48 -16.49
N TYR A 168 16.17 -11.79 -15.40
CA TYR A 168 17.03 -11.56 -14.23
C TYR A 168 16.74 -12.49 -13.05
N HIS A 169 15.82 -13.44 -13.21
CA HIS A 169 15.48 -14.44 -12.20
C HIS A 169 14.97 -13.81 -10.89
N TYR A 170 14.04 -12.88 -11.04
CA TYR A 170 13.28 -12.27 -9.96
C TYR A 170 11.83 -12.72 -9.96
N THR A 171 11.09 -12.35 -8.92
CA THR A 171 9.66 -12.60 -8.72
C THR A 171 9.06 -11.48 -7.89
N GLY A 172 7.73 -11.41 -7.84
CA GLY A 172 6.98 -10.51 -6.96
C GLY A 172 6.52 -11.21 -5.68
N GLU A 173 5.79 -10.47 -4.84
CA GLU A 173 5.05 -11.06 -3.73
C GLU A 173 3.89 -11.94 -4.22
N THR A 174 3.41 -12.86 -3.38
CA THR A 174 2.21 -13.63 -3.73
C THR A 174 0.97 -12.75 -3.60
N THR A 175 -0.03 -12.98 -4.46
CA THR A 175 -1.35 -12.31 -4.34
C THR A 175 -1.94 -12.49 -2.93
N GLN A 176 -1.78 -13.66 -2.33
CA GLN A 176 -2.28 -13.92 -0.98
C GLN A 176 -1.55 -13.11 0.09
N ALA A 177 -0.24 -12.95 -0.01
CA ALA A 177 0.52 -12.07 0.88
C ALA A 177 0.07 -10.61 0.75
N ILE A 178 -0.13 -10.14 -0.48
CA ILE A 178 -0.61 -8.77 -0.75
C ILE A 178 -1.96 -8.54 -0.09
N HIS A 179 -2.93 -9.39 -0.40
CA HIS A 179 -4.29 -9.32 0.14
C HIS A 179 -4.29 -9.31 1.67
N ASN A 180 -3.41 -10.10 2.29
CA ASN A 180 -3.42 -10.27 3.73
C ASN A 180 -2.61 -9.23 4.51
N THR A 181 -1.70 -8.50 3.87
CA THR A 181 -0.70 -7.70 4.61
C THR A 181 -0.52 -6.28 4.08
N LYS A 182 -1.00 -5.96 2.88
CA LYS A 182 -0.69 -4.69 2.22
C LYS A 182 -1.90 -3.77 2.12
N SER A 183 -1.62 -2.47 2.19
CA SER A 183 -2.60 -1.38 2.03
C SER A 183 -2.07 -0.30 1.08
N PHE A 184 -1.34 -0.70 0.04
CA PHE A 184 -0.56 0.21 -0.78
C PHE A 184 -1.35 1.00 -1.83
N GLY A 185 -2.69 0.93 -1.84
CA GLY A 185 -3.50 1.50 -2.91
C GLY A 185 -3.47 0.65 -4.18
N PHE A 186 -3.18 1.27 -5.33
CA PHE A 186 -3.09 0.60 -6.62
C PHE A 186 -1.73 -0.08 -6.83
N GLY A 187 -1.74 -1.31 -7.36
CA GLY A 187 -0.54 -2.10 -7.58
C GLY A 187 -0.82 -3.58 -7.81
N ASN A 188 0.26 -4.36 -7.95
CA ASN A 188 0.22 -5.80 -8.14
C ASN A 188 1.44 -6.47 -7.47
N GLU A 189 1.75 -7.71 -7.84
CA GLU A 189 2.88 -8.48 -7.29
C GLU A 189 4.25 -7.80 -7.41
N TYR A 190 4.42 -6.86 -8.34
CA TYR A 190 5.71 -6.24 -8.65
C TYR A 190 5.82 -4.79 -8.23
N TYR A 191 4.72 -4.05 -8.09
CA TYR A 191 4.76 -2.63 -7.73
C TYR A 191 3.52 -2.15 -7.00
N PHE A 192 3.64 -0.95 -6.42
CA PHE A 192 2.52 -0.15 -5.95
C PHE A 192 2.73 1.34 -6.23
N VAL A 193 1.65 2.10 -6.14
CA VAL A 193 1.61 3.53 -6.44
C VAL A 193 1.27 4.34 -5.20
N SER A 194 2.09 5.35 -4.92
CA SER A 194 1.84 6.33 -3.86
C SER A 194 1.73 7.74 -4.44
N PHE A 195 0.68 8.46 -4.06
CA PHE A 195 0.40 9.80 -4.56
C PHE A 195 0.67 10.85 -3.49
N PHE A 196 1.47 11.87 -3.77
CA PHE A 196 1.92 12.87 -2.79
C PHE A 196 1.41 14.29 -3.05
N ASP A 197 0.73 14.53 -4.17
CA ASP A 197 0.07 15.82 -4.39
C ASP A 197 -1.29 15.88 -3.69
N MET A 198 -1.34 16.59 -2.57
CA MET A 198 -2.54 16.70 -1.73
C MET A 198 -3.69 17.44 -2.45
N GLU A 199 -3.39 18.47 -3.24
CA GLU A 199 -4.43 19.29 -3.89
C GLU A 199 -5.15 18.51 -5.00
N LEU A 200 -4.40 17.72 -5.78
CA LEU A 200 -4.98 16.85 -6.80
C LEU A 200 -5.63 15.61 -6.17
N SER A 201 -5.05 15.06 -5.09
CA SER A 201 -5.66 13.98 -4.31
C SER A 201 -7.05 14.38 -3.78
N GLU A 202 -7.18 15.57 -3.17
CA GLU A 202 -8.47 16.09 -2.72
C GLU A 202 -9.48 16.19 -3.89
N GLN A 203 -9.06 16.72 -5.04
CA GLN A 203 -9.92 16.81 -6.23
C GLN A 203 -10.37 15.44 -6.75
N ILE A 204 -9.45 14.48 -6.81
CA ILE A 204 -9.73 13.11 -7.26
C ILE A 204 -10.73 12.43 -6.31
N VAL A 205 -10.51 12.55 -5.00
CA VAL A 205 -11.41 11.99 -3.99
C VAL A 205 -12.79 12.64 -4.06
N GLU A 206 -12.88 13.97 -4.24
CA GLU A 206 -14.16 14.65 -4.43
C GLU A 206 -14.92 14.11 -5.66
N LEU A 207 -14.24 13.97 -6.81
CA LEU A 207 -14.84 13.40 -8.03
C LEU A 207 -15.30 11.95 -7.82
N TYR A 208 -14.46 11.12 -7.19
CA TYR A 208 -14.78 9.74 -6.88
C TYR A 208 -16.01 9.65 -5.96
N LEU A 209 -16.06 10.46 -4.91
CA LEU A 209 -17.20 10.48 -4.00
C LEU A 209 -18.46 11.04 -4.67
N GLU A 210 -18.38 11.83 -5.73
CA GLU A 210 -19.55 12.22 -6.51
C GLU A 210 -20.08 11.06 -7.37
N ASN A 211 -19.18 10.36 -8.07
CA ASN A 211 -19.47 9.20 -8.92
C ASN A 211 -18.35 8.15 -8.82
N PRO A 212 -18.50 7.06 -8.04
CA PRO A 212 -17.46 6.02 -7.92
C PRO A 212 -17.19 5.24 -9.21
N ASP A 213 -18.17 5.18 -10.12
CA ASP A 213 -18.07 4.53 -11.43
C ASP A 213 -17.40 5.46 -12.47
N LEU A 214 -16.27 6.07 -12.11
CA LEU A 214 -15.53 6.99 -12.97
C LEU A 214 -15.11 6.33 -14.28
N THR A 215 -15.22 7.08 -15.36
CA THR A 215 -14.68 6.72 -16.67
C THR A 215 -13.42 7.54 -16.97
N LYS A 216 -12.53 7.02 -17.83
CA LYS A 216 -11.37 7.78 -18.33
C LYS A 216 -11.77 9.14 -18.94
N GLU A 217 -12.96 9.25 -19.54
CA GLU A 217 -13.47 10.49 -20.14
C GLU A 217 -13.77 11.57 -19.08
N GLU A 218 -14.35 11.18 -17.94
CA GLU A 218 -14.64 12.09 -16.83
C GLU A 218 -13.37 12.62 -16.14
N LEU A 219 -12.23 11.95 -16.37
CA LEU A 219 -10.94 12.26 -15.75
C LEU A 219 -10.03 13.09 -16.66
N GLN A 220 -10.44 13.40 -17.89
CA GLN A 220 -9.60 14.09 -18.89
C GLN A 220 -9.14 15.49 -18.46
N ASP A 221 -9.91 16.16 -17.61
CA ASP A 221 -9.58 17.50 -17.11
C ASP A 221 -8.57 17.47 -15.95
N LEU A 222 -8.29 16.30 -15.37
CA LEU A 222 -7.24 16.12 -14.36
C LEU A 222 -5.87 16.23 -15.04
N ASN A 223 -5.20 17.35 -14.79
CA ASN A 223 -3.91 17.65 -15.42
C ASN A 223 -2.75 17.03 -14.64
N VAL A 224 -2.73 15.69 -14.53
CA VAL A 224 -1.71 14.94 -13.77
C VAL A 224 -0.30 15.25 -14.27
N GLU A 225 -0.10 15.36 -15.59
CA GLU A 225 1.19 15.67 -16.23
C GLU A 225 1.74 17.08 -15.90
N LYS A 226 0.95 17.96 -15.24
CA LYS A 226 1.46 19.25 -14.74
C LYS A 226 2.15 19.15 -13.40
N LEU A 227 2.02 18.02 -12.72
CA LEU A 227 2.70 17.77 -11.45
C LEU A 227 4.21 17.61 -11.68
N SER A 228 4.95 17.48 -10.58
CA SER A 228 6.28 16.89 -10.66
C SER A 228 6.10 15.37 -10.77
N PRO A 229 6.92 14.63 -11.55
CA PRO A 229 6.88 13.17 -11.52
C PRO A 229 7.09 12.62 -10.10
N GLU A 230 7.88 13.32 -9.26
CA GLU A 230 8.11 13.01 -7.85
C GLU A 230 6.83 13.07 -6.98
N SER A 231 5.76 13.70 -7.46
CA SER A 231 4.46 13.69 -6.80
C SER A 231 3.76 12.34 -6.91
N ILE A 232 4.25 11.42 -7.73
CA ILE A 232 3.66 10.12 -8.02
C ILE A 232 4.77 9.08 -8.00
N ASN A 233 4.86 8.31 -6.92
CA ASN A 233 5.86 7.26 -6.81
C ASN A 233 5.29 5.93 -7.26
N ILE A 234 5.96 5.31 -8.21
CA ILE A 234 5.72 3.93 -8.64
C ILE A 234 6.87 3.10 -8.08
N THR A 235 6.61 2.36 -7.02
CA THR A 235 7.63 1.58 -6.31
C THR A 235 7.60 0.16 -6.78
N ILE A 236 8.64 -0.24 -7.51
CA ILE A 236 8.86 -1.62 -7.97
C ILE A 236 9.63 -2.36 -6.89
N GLN A 237 9.07 -3.48 -6.42
CA GLN A 237 9.72 -4.39 -5.47
C GLN A 237 9.85 -5.78 -6.10
N LEU A 238 11.10 -6.23 -6.25
CA LEU A 238 11.40 -7.53 -6.83
C LEU A 238 12.24 -8.36 -5.87
N PHE A 239 11.96 -9.66 -5.81
CA PHE A 239 12.64 -10.60 -4.94
C PHE A 239 13.38 -11.63 -5.77
N LYS A 240 14.57 -12.05 -5.34
CA LYS A 240 15.26 -13.17 -5.99
C LYS A 240 14.36 -14.40 -5.99
N ASN A 241 14.34 -15.14 -7.10
CA ASN A 241 13.57 -16.39 -7.20
C ASN A 241 14.24 -17.58 -6.50
N LYS A 242 15.53 -17.45 -6.15
CA LYS A 242 16.35 -18.51 -5.56
C LYS A 242 16.75 -18.14 -4.15
N GLU A 243 16.57 -19.09 -3.23
CA GLU A 243 17.12 -19.04 -1.87
C GLU A 243 18.65 -18.82 -1.89
N ASP A 244 19.15 -18.17 -0.85
CA ASP A 244 20.58 -17.86 -0.63
C ASP A 244 21.25 -17.03 -1.75
N SER A 245 20.47 -16.28 -2.53
CA SER A 245 20.97 -15.31 -3.51
C SER A 245 20.63 -13.90 -3.07
N ASN A 246 21.65 -13.06 -2.94
CA ASN A 246 21.46 -11.62 -2.73
C ASN A 246 21.42 -10.90 -4.08
N PRO A 247 20.63 -9.82 -4.20
CA PRO A 247 20.68 -8.95 -5.35
C PRO A 247 22.00 -8.15 -5.36
N THR A 248 22.47 -7.76 -6.54
CA THR A 248 23.69 -6.94 -6.67
C THR A 248 23.40 -5.57 -7.28
N LYS A 249 24.32 -4.63 -7.08
CA LYS A 249 24.21 -3.29 -7.68
C LYS A 249 24.29 -3.35 -9.21
N GLU A 250 25.05 -4.28 -9.76
CA GLU A 250 25.12 -4.48 -11.20
C GLU A 250 23.77 -4.91 -11.77
N GLU A 251 23.06 -5.83 -11.10
CA GLU A 251 21.71 -6.22 -11.50
C GLU A 251 20.72 -5.06 -11.36
N LEU A 252 20.82 -4.28 -10.27
CA LEU A 252 20.03 -3.07 -10.08
C LEU A 252 20.21 -2.08 -11.23
N ASP A 253 21.46 -1.79 -11.61
CA ASP A 253 21.79 -0.86 -12.69
C ASP A 253 21.29 -1.38 -14.05
N GLU A 254 21.40 -2.68 -14.31
CA GLU A 254 20.91 -3.31 -15.54
C GLU A 254 19.38 -3.27 -15.63
N ILE A 255 18.67 -3.62 -14.56
CA ILE A 255 17.20 -3.56 -14.50
C ILE A 255 16.70 -2.11 -14.60
N ALA A 256 17.34 -1.19 -13.88
CA ALA A 256 17.02 0.24 -13.95
C ALA A 256 17.14 0.76 -15.38
N LYS A 257 18.17 0.34 -16.12
CA LYS A 257 18.36 0.71 -17.52
C LYS A 257 17.23 0.21 -18.42
N VAL A 258 16.74 -1.02 -18.20
CA VAL A 258 15.58 -1.55 -18.95
C VAL A 258 14.36 -0.65 -18.74
N ILE A 259 14.08 -0.27 -17.49
CA ILE A 259 12.97 0.62 -17.15
C ILE A 259 13.19 2.01 -17.76
N GLU A 260 14.40 2.57 -17.72
CA GLU A 260 14.74 3.86 -18.33
C GLU A 260 14.49 3.88 -19.85
N GLU A 261 14.90 2.82 -20.54
CA GLU A 261 14.79 2.68 -22.00
C GLU A 261 13.37 2.31 -22.49
N ALA A 262 12.52 1.79 -21.61
CA ALA A 262 11.13 1.43 -21.95
C ALA A 262 10.28 2.67 -22.27
N GLU A 263 9.48 2.59 -23.33
CA GLU A 263 8.54 3.63 -23.74
C GLU A 263 7.12 3.25 -23.29
N GLY A 264 6.22 4.23 -23.16
CA GLY A 264 4.81 3.96 -22.83
C GLY A 264 4.56 3.59 -21.36
N LEU A 265 5.51 3.83 -20.47
CA LEU A 265 5.33 3.62 -19.02
C LEU A 265 4.57 4.78 -18.38
N PRO A 266 3.84 4.54 -17.26
CA PRO A 266 3.07 5.59 -16.59
C PRO A 266 3.95 6.77 -16.15
N TYR A 267 3.38 7.97 -16.22
CA TYR A 267 4.03 9.22 -15.80
C TYR A 267 4.31 9.23 -14.29
N GLY A 268 5.57 9.40 -13.86
CA GLY A 268 5.90 9.40 -12.44
C GLY A 268 7.36 9.13 -12.12
N ALA A 269 7.69 9.14 -10.83
CA ALA A 269 8.99 8.77 -10.31
C ALA A 269 8.99 7.30 -9.90
N TYR A 270 9.96 6.54 -10.41
CA TYR A 270 10.08 5.12 -10.13
C TYR A 270 11.16 4.86 -9.09
N ASN A 271 10.79 4.08 -8.09
CA ASN A 271 11.70 3.47 -7.13
C ASN A 271 11.90 2.01 -7.50
N LEU A 272 13.14 1.52 -7.43
CA LEU A 272 13.44 0.11 -7.68
C LEU A 272 14.13 -0.47 -6.44
N LEU A 273 13.47 -1.43 -5.80
CA LEU A 273 13.99 -2.18 -4.67
C LEU A 273 14.14 -3.64 -5.09
N LEU A 274 15.35 -4.17 -4.94
CA LEU A 274 15.66 -5.57 -5.18
C LEU A 274 16.02 -6.21 -3.83
N HIS A 275 15.34 -7.31 -3.51
CA HIS A 275 15.51 -8.07 -2.28
C HIS A 275 16.08 -9.46 -2.58
N ASP A 276 16.63 -10.12 -1.55
CA ASP A 276 16.80 -11.57 -1.60
C ASP A 276 15.42 -12.29 -1.55
N ASN A 277 15.40 -13.62 -1.48
CA ASN A 277 14.15 -14.38 -1.52
C ASN A 277 13.36 -14.39 -0.20
N LEU A 278 13.82 -13.72 0.87
CA LEU A 278 13.22 -13.86 2.20
C LEU A 278 12.43 -12.63 2.64
N ILE A 279 11.31 -12.87 3.32
CA ILE A 279 10.46 -11.89 3.98
C ILE A 279 10.41 -12.19 5.48
N ASP A 280 10.37 -11.15 6.31
CA ASP A 280 10.06 -11.28 7.74
C ASP A 280 8.56 -11.60 7.90
N GLU A 281 8.24 -12.77 8.43
CA GLU A 281 6.87 -13.31 8.48
C GLU A 281 5.88 -12.40 9.24
N VAL A 282 6.40 -11.57 10.16
CA VAL A 282 5.61 -10.76 11.09
C VAL A 282 5.23 -9.44 10.48
N SER A 283 6.21 -8.78 9.87
CA SER A 283 6.04 -7.48 9.24
C SER A 283 5.57 -7.60 7.80
N GLY A 284 5.75 -8.77 7.17
CA GLY A 284 5.53 -8.94 5.74
C GLY A 284 6.47 -8.09 4.88
N SER A 285 7.65 -7.73 5.40
CA SER A 285 8.62 -6.89 4.70
C SER A 285 9.83 -7.69 4.21
N GLY A 286 10.28 -7.35 2.99
CA GLY A 286 11.54 -7.79 2.41
C GLY A 286 12.74 -6.88 2.74
N ASP A 287 12.48 -5.69 3.27
CA ASP A 287 13.50 -4.66 3.52
C ASP A 287 14.48 -5.09 4.61
N LYS A 288 15.76 -5.13 4.26
CA LYS A 288 16.87 -5.49 5.17
C LYS A 288 18.22 -5.23 4.50
N ASP A 289 19.30 -5.51 5.22
CA ASP A 289 20.69 -5.26 4.82
C ASP A 289 21.11 -5.82 3.44
N THR A 290 20.43 -6.85 2.93
CA THR A 290 20.71 -7.44 1.60
C THR A 290 20.00 -6.74 0.45
N THR A 291 19.09 -5.79 0.75
CA THR A 291 18.35 -5.02 -0.25
C THR A 291 19.29 -4.06 -0.96
N VAL A 292 19.17 -3.99 -2.29
CA VAL A 292 19.80 -2.94 -3.10
C VAL A 292 18.70 -2.12 -3.75
N GLU A 293 18.84 -0.81 -3.71
CA GLU A 293 17.78 0.10 -4.12
C GLU A 293 18.29 1.26 -4.96
N ARG A 294 17.41 1.72 -5.85
CA ARG A 294 17.49 3.01 -6.53
C ARG A 294 16.18 3.75 -6.23
N ALA A 295 16.24 4.58 -5.19
CA ALA A 295 15.14 5.39 -4.69
C ALA A 295 15.64 6.84 -4.45
N ASP A 296 14.91 7.63 -3.65
CA ASP A 296 15.28 9.01 -3.29
C ASP A 296 16.78 9.20 -3.01
N PRO A 297 17.47 10.19 -3.61
CA PRO A 297 17.02 11.17 -4.60
C PRO A 297 17.29 10.76 -6.07
N ASN A 298 17.51 9.47 -6.34
CA ASN A 298 17.98 8.96 -7.64
C ASN A 298 16.91 8.19 -8.42
N TYR A 299 15.67 8.67 -8.38
CA TYR A 299 14.53 8.09 -9.10
C TYR A 299 14.81 7.89 -10.60
N ILE A 300 14.10 6.95 -11.22
CA ILE A 300 13.91 6.94 -12.67
C ILE A 300 12.68 7.79 -12.97
N MET A 301 12.83 8.85 -13.77
CA MET A 301 11.71 9.75 -14.11
C MET A 301 11.10 9.34 -15.45
N LYS A 302 9.77 9.25 -15.49
CA LYS A 302 9.00 9.12 -16.73
C LYS A 302 8.10 10.35 -16.89
N ASP A 303 8.28 11.01 -18.03
CA ASP A 303 7.58 12.22 -18.47
C ASP A 303 6.67 11.91 -19.67
#